data_AF-D3RYK2-F1
#
_entry.id   AF-D3RYK2-F1
#
_cell.length_a   1.000
_cell.length_b   1.000
_cell.length_c   1.000
_cell.angle_alpha   90.00
_cell.angle_beta   90.00
_cell.angle_gamma   90.00
#
_symmetry.space_group_name_H-M   'P 1'
#
loop_
_entity.id
_entity.type
_entity.pdbx_description
1 polymer ?
#
loop_
_entity_poly.entity_id
_entity_poly.type
_entity_poly.pdbx_seq_one_letter_code
_entity_poly.pdbx_strand_id
1 'polypeptide(L)'
;MVMVPEYFKEFQEFWNEMVKNQRELVKNLLSSFEFLSKFNILRKDVAVFRAKVQSGGRISIPEADRQALGIKEGDLVKVIVIKEEGGDWNGI
;
A
#
# COMPACT_ATOMS: atom_id res chain seq x y z
N MET A 1 33.55 -12.07 -29.72
CA MET A 1 32.34 -11.29 -30.00
C MET A 1 31.22 -11.92 -29.18
N VAL A 2 30.80 -11.30 -28.08
CA VAL A 2 29.71 -11.85 -27.26
C VAL A 2 28.42 -11.60 -28.03
N MET A 3 27.86 -12.64 -28.66
CA MET A 3 26.56 -12.55 -29.30
C MET A 3 25.53 -12.31 -28.20
N VAL A 4 25.05 -11.08 -28.10
CA VAL A 4 23.81 -10.77 -27.40
C VAL A 4 22.71 -11.50 -28.18
N PRO A 5 22.06 -12.51 -27.60
CA PRO A 5 21.10 -13.32 -28.33
C PRO A 5 19.93 -12.46 -28.82
N GLU A 6 19.38 -12.77 -29.99
CA GLU A 6 18.37 -11.93 -30.66
C GLU A 6 17.15 -11.61 -29.76
N TYR A 7 16.76 -12.56 -28.90
CA TYR A 7 15.72 -12.37 -27.88
C TYR A 7 16.00 -11.23 -26.89
N PHE A 8 17.27 -10.91 -26.65
CA PHE A 8 17.68 -9.83 -25.75
C PHE A 8 17.57 -8.47 -26.43
N LYS A 9 17.72 -8.39 -27.75
CA LYS A 9 17.46 -7.16 -28.51
C LYS A 9 15.96 -6.88 -28.60
N GLU A 10 15.16 -7.87 -28.93
CA GLU A 10 13.68 -7.76 -28.93
C GLU A 10 13.16 -7.36 -27.54
N PHE A 11 13.73 -7.94 -26.48
CA PHE A 11 13.43 -7.55 -25.10
C PHE A 11 13.87 -6.12 -24.77
N GLN A 12 15.05 -5.69 -25.20
CA GLN A 12 15.53 -4.32 -25.03
C GLN A 12 14.65 -3.30 -25.76
N GLU A 13 14.21 -3.61 -26.99
CA GLU A 13 13.32 -2.77 -27.78
C GLU A 13 11.92 -2.69 -27.14
N PHE A 14 11.37 -3.82 -26.71
CA PHE A 14 10.13 -3.89 -25.93
C PHE A 14 10.20 -3.09 -24.62
N TRP A 15 11.31 -3.18 -23.88
CA TRP A 15 11.55 -2.35 -22.68
C TRP A 15 11.63 -0.86 -23.03
N ASN A 16 12.36 -0.51 -24.09
CA ASN A 16 12.53 0.87 -24.52
C ASN A 16 11.22 1.51 -25.01
N GLU A 17 10.32 0.73 -25.60
CA GLU A 17 9.02 1.18 -26.10
C GLU A 17 7.99 1.32 -24.97
N MET A 18 7.92 0.36 -24.04
CA MET A 18 7.12 0.44 -22.82
C MET A 18 7.49 1.67 -21.97
N VAL A 19 8.78 1.96 -21.82
CA VAL A 19 9.27 3.07 -20.98
C VAL A 19 8.98 4.45 -21.58
N LYS A 20 8.80 4.59 -22.91
CA LYS A 20 8.56 5.90 -23.54
C LYS A 20 7.12 6.40 -23.35
N ASN A 21 6.13 5.52 -23.46
CA ASN A 21 4.71 5.88 -23.34
C ASN A 21 4.10 5.62 -21.96
N GLN A 22 4.76 4.86 -21.09
CA GLN A 22 4.26 4.54 -19.73
C GLN A 22 5.08 5.17 -18.60
N ARG A 23 5.80 6.28 -18.84
CA ARG A 23 6.57 6.95 -17.78
C ARG A 23 5.72 7.31 -16.57
N GLU A 24 4.48 7.70 -16.78
CA GLU A 24 3.55 8.07 -15.70
C GLU A 24 3.00 6.86 -14.94
N LEU A 25 2.64 5.78 -15.65
CA LEU A 25 2.21 4.53 -15.03
C LEU A 25 3.34 3.85 -14.25
N VAL A 26 4.54 3.80 -14.82
CA VAL A 26 5.73 3.29 -14.14
C VAL A 26 6.07 4.15 -12.93
N LYS A 27 5.99 5.48 -13.02
CA LYS A 27 6.18 6.38 -11.88
C LYS A 27 5.13 6.19 -10.80
N ASN A 28 3.85 6.05 -11.16
CA ASN A 28 2.76 5.83 -10.23
C ASN A 28 2.83 4.46 -9.57
N LEU A 29 3.27 3.43 -10.30
CA LEU A 29 3.50 2.09 -9.77
C LEU A 29 4.73 2.05 -8.86
N LEU A 30 5.86 2.65 -9.26
CA LEU A 30 7.05 2.75 -8.42
C LEU A 30 6.79 3.61 -7.19
N SER A 31 6.06 4.72 -7.29
CA SER A 31 5.74 5.56 -6.14
C SER A 31 4.77 4.87 -5.18
N SER A 32 3.80 4.11 -5.71
CA SER A 32 2.92 3.26 -4.91
C SER A 32 3.71 2.12 -4.26
N PHE A 33 4.64 1.48 -4.97
CA PHE A 33 5.50 0.43 -4.43
C PHE A 33 6.50 0.98 -3.41
N GLU A 34 7.06 2.17 -3.63
CA GLU A 34 7.87 2.91 -2.65
C GLU A 34 7.04 3.29 -1.42
N PHE A 35 5.80 3.73 -1.60
CA PHE A 35 4.88 3.99 -0.50
C PHE A 35 4.64 2.68 0.29
N LEU A 36 4.16 1.63 -0.37
CA LEU A 36 3.89 0.34 0.25
C LEU A 36 5.12 -0.25 0.96
N SER A 37 6.32 -0.10 0.37
CA SER A 37 7.58 -0.55 0.97
C SER A 37 8.07 0.35 2.12
N LYS A 38 8.02 1.68 1.99
CA LYS A 38 8.36 2.64 3.08
C LYS A 38 7.40 2.51 4.26
N PHE A 39 6.13 2.19 4.00
CA PHE A 39 5.14 1.93 5.02
C PHE A 39 5.18 0.48 5.55
N ASN A 40 6.12 -0.36 5.08
CA ASN A 40 6.32 -1.73 5.53
C ASN A 40 5.03 -2.59 5.50
N ILE A 41 4.07 -2.23 4.64
CA ILE A 41 2.70 -2.80 4.60
C ILE A 41 2.73 -4.29 4.19
N LEU A 42 3.82 -4.73 3.56
CA LEU A 42 4.03 -6.13 3.16
C LEU A 42 4.48 -7.04 4.32
N ARG A 43 4.63 -6.53 5.55
CA ARG A 43 4.86 -7.38 6.72
C ARG A 43 3.54 -7.98 7.21
N LYS A 44 3.60 -9.22 7.69
CA LYS A 44 2.48 -10.04 8.20
C LYS A 44 1.71 -9.45 9.40
N ASP A 45 2.17 -8.30 9.93
CA ASP A 45 1.77 -7.73 11.21
C ASP A 45 1.00 -6.40 11.04
N VAL A 46 0.29 -6.21 9.93
CA VAL A 46 -0.55 -5.03 9.68
C VAL A 46 -2.01 -5.43 9.74
N ALA A 47 -2.77 -4.84 10.67
CA ALA A 47 -4.24 -4.96 10.69
C ALA A 47 -4.88 -3.79 9.95
N VAL A 48 -5.90 -4.09 9.15
CA VAL A 48 -6.72 -3.12 8.42
C VAL A 48 -8.16 -3.32 8.84
N PHE A 49 -8.77 -2.30 9.44
CA PHE A 49 -10.16 -2.33 9.90
C PHE A 49 -10.87 -1.03 9.55
N ARG A 50 -12.19 -1.10 9.36
CA ARG A 50 -13.06 0.06 9.16
C ARG A 50 -13.60 0.52 10.52
N ALA A 51 -13.40 1.78 10.85
CA ALA A 51 -13.91 2.38 12.09
C ALA A 51 -14.51 3.76 11.84
N LYS A 52 -15.53 4.12 12.64
CA LYS A 52 -16.11 5.47 12.62
C LYS A 52 -15.27 6.42 13.45
N VAL A 53 -15.17 7.66 12.99
CA VAL A 53 -14.54 8.75 13.76
C VAL A 53 -15.51 9.22 14.83
N GLN A 54 -15.11 9.13 16.10
CA GLN A 54 -15.91 9.55 17.25
C GLN A 54 -15.77 11.05 17.52
N SER A 55 -16.57 11.57 18.47
CA SER A 55 -16.44 12.94 18.94
C SER A 55 -15.01 13.23 19.44
N GLY A 56 -14.43 14.32 18.92
CA GLY A 56 -13.04 14.71 19.19
C GLY A 56 -12.00 14.00 18.31
N GLY A 57 -12.39 13.34 17.23
CA GLY A 57 -11.44 12.75 16.26
C GLY A 57 -10.82 11.41 16.70
N ARG A 58 -11.41 10.75 17.70
CA ARG A 58 -10.93 9.47 18.22
C ARG A 58 -11.34 8.32 17.32
N ILE A 59 -10.43 7.36 17.14
CA ILE A 59 -10.66 6.09 16.46
C ILE A 59 -10.21 4.99 17.42
N SER A 60 -11.01 3.95 17.59
CA SER A 60 -10.70 2.82 18.47
C SER A 60 -10.24 1.61 17.64
N ILE A 61 -9.20 0.95 18.09
CA ILE A 61 -8.74 -0.32 17.51
C ILE A 61 -9.64 -1.43 18.05
N PRO A 62 -10.24 -2.28 17.20
CA PRO A 62 -11.04 -3.42 17.65
C PRO A 62 -10.22 -4.36 18.52
N GLU A 63 -10.87 -4.96 19.53
CA GLU A 63 -10.17 -5.83 20.48
C GLU A 63 -9.49 -7.03 19.81
N ALA A 64 -10.15 -7.62 18.80
CA ALA A 64 -9.59 -8.74 18.04
C ALA A 64 -8.27 -8.37 17.34
N ASP A 65 -8.24 -7.21 16.67
CA ASP A 65 -7.04 -6.72 15.99
C ASP A 65 -5.95 -6.33 16.98
N ARG A 66 -6.33 -5.69 18.10
CA ARG A 66 -5.41 -5.32 19.18
C ARG A 66 -4.71 -6.55 19.76
N GLN A 67 -5.46 -7.62 20.01
CA GLN A 67 -4.92 -8.89 20.52
C GLN A 67 -4.07 -9.61 19.46
N ALA A 68 -4.53 -9.66 18.20
CA ALA A 68 -3.81 -10.31 17.10
C ALA A 68 -2.45 -9.65 16.82
N LEU A 69 -2.38 -8.32 16.92
CA LEU A 69 -1.15 -7.55 16.79
C LEU A 69 -0.33 -7.48 18.09
N GLY A 70 -0.83 -8.03 19.20
CA GLY A 70 -0.15 -8.03 20.49
C GLY A 70 0.03 -6.64 21.10
N ILE A 71 -0.80 -5.66 20.73
CA ILE A 71 -0.69 -4.26 21.18
C ILE A 71 -1.17 -4.14 22.63
N LYS A 72 -0.33 -3.54 23.47
CA LYS A 72 -0.56 -3.32 24.91
C LYS A 72 -0.56 -1.83 25.25
N GLU A 73 -1.01 -1.54 26.46
CA GLU A 73 -0.92 -0.18 27.01
C GLU A 73 0.54 0.25 27.13
N GLY A 74 0.84 1.46 26.64
CA GLY A 74 2.20 2.01 26.58
C GLY A 74 2.95 1.74 25.27
N ASP A 75 2.41 0.91 24.37
CA ASP A 75 3.06 0.63 23.09
C ASP A 75 2.94 1.81 22.11
N LEU A 76 4.03 2.11 21.39
CA LEU A 76 4.04 3.07 20.31
C LEU A 76 3.52 2.42 19.02
N VAL A 77 2.45 2.96 18.45
CA VAL A 77 1.85 2.48 17.20
C VAL A 77 2.00 3.50 16.09
N LYS A 78 2.11 3.02 14.85
CA LYS A 78 2.06 3.84 13.63
C LYS A 78 0.71 3.62 12.95
N VAL A 79 -0.02 4.70 12.67
CA VAL A 79 -1.38 4.62 12.13
C VAL A 79 -1.43 5.27 10.76
N ILE A 80 -2.15 4.63 9.83
CA ILE A 80 -2.50 5.19 8.52
C ILE A 80 -4.02 5.29 8.47
N VAL A 81 -4.54 6.49 8.21
CA VAL A 81 -5.98 6.73 8.09
C VAL A 81 -6.29 7.08 6.64
N ILE A 82 -7.19 6.31 6.04
CA ILE A 82 -7.68 6.54 4.68
C ILE A 82 -9.18 6.84 4.81
N LYS A 83 -9.60 8.01 4.34
CA LYS A 83 -11.03 8.36 4.30
C LYS A 83 -11.68 7.56 3.16
N GLU A 84 -12.74 6.82 3.49
CA GLU A 84 -13.61 6.22 2.46
C GLU A 84 -14.62 7.26 1.97
N GLU A 85 -14.68 7.47 0.65
CA GLU A 85 -15.74 8.26 0.01
C GLU A 85 -17.02 7.42 -0.10
N GLY A 86 -18.18 8.02 0.21
CA GLY A 86 -19.47 7.31 0.22
C GLY A 86 -19.83 6.60 1.53
N GLY A 87 -19.11 6.88 2.62
CA GLY A 87 -19.31 6.28 3.94
C GLY A 87 -20.52 6.79 4.75
N ASP A 88 -21.55 7.36 4.11
CA ASP A 88 -22.86 7.55 4.76
C ASP A 88 -23.53 6.17 4.84
N TRP A 89 -23.08 5.38 5.82
CA TRP A 89 -23.62 4.05 6.10
C TRP A 89 -25.06 4.21 6.64
N ASN A 90 -26.03 4.29 5.74
CA ASN A 90 -27.45 4.12 6.04
C ASN A 90 -27.65 2.64 6.35
N GLY A 91 -27.55 2.27 7.63
CA GLY A 91 -27.57 0.88 8.09
C GLY A 91 -28.87 0.15 7.79
N ILE A 92 -28.94 -0.48 6.61
CA ILE A 92 -29.84 -1.57 6.27
C ILE A 92 -29.00 -2.83 6.08
#